data_AF-A0A445EV43-F1
#
_entry.id   AF-A0A445EV43-F1
#
_cell.length_a   1.000
_cell.length_b   1.000
_cell.length_c   1.000
_cell.angle_alpha   90.00
_cell.angle_beta   90.00
_cell.angle_gamma   90.00
#
_symmetry.space_group_name_H-M   'P 1'
#
loop_
_entity.id
_entity.type
_entity.pdbx_description
1 polymer ?
#
loop_
_entity_poly.entity_id
_entity_poly.type
_entity_poly.pdbx_seq_one_letter_code
_entity_poly.pdbx_strand_id
1 'polypeptide(L)'
;MDTTFIDALIEESRKGNRVDGTFTTMAYDNILSLLRSIYGNHIRKENLKNRLKTLKDHFGVCYDNFHGLSGFSWNPITKMFEAEAEVWEELIKAKPEVKKWMRTPIKHYDKLFEIYGTDRATGKHAESAKEKVKRWEKSKEKINLNDDESFLNMEEEWNEDPITPHATSFTMGHSPEIGLSNQSTGSQGTSSRGTKHKTTMSDKLESEMETMSKGIQALTDMMKDGNHFYERSINIAEKQVLTAEEQVQVAKEQVQIAKQQVRIAERGLVILEQSRPRIYSENDVWNELENLGVMPELRMRCYRFLCREDRAKREFFGVPADVRLATLYELMKEAGAL
;
A
#
# COMPACT_ATOMS: atom_id res chain seq x y z
N MET A 1 15.93 6.49 -2.88
CA MET A 1 15.39 6.95 -1.59
C MET A 1 13.93 6.59 -1.41
N ASP A 2 13.02 6.90 -2.35
CA ASP A 2 11.60 6.53 -2.16
C ASP A 2 11.35 5.03 -2.10
N THR A 3 11.98 4.25 -2.99
CA THR A 3 11.87 2.78 -2.97
C THR A 3 12.23 2.23 -1.59
N THR A 4 13.41 2.59 -1.08
CA THR A 4 13.90 2.18 0.24
C THR A 4 13.03 2.70 1.39
N PHE A 5 12.49 3.92 1.27
CA PHE A 5 11.61 4.50 2.29
C PHE A 5 10.28 3.75 2.36
N ILE A 6 9.67 3.46 1.21
CA ILE A 6 8.41 2.73 1.12
C ILE A 6 8.59 1.28 1.54
N ASP A 7 9.69 0.63 1.16
CA ASP A 7 10.00 -0.73 1.61
C ASP A 7 10.17 -0.81 3.13
N ALA A 8 10.81 0.19 3.73
CA ALA A 8 10.91 0.29 5.18
C ALA A 8 9.56 0.55 5.85
N LEU A 9 8.67 1.35 5.24
CA LEU A 9 7.30 1.54 5.74
C LEU A 9 6.48 0.25 5.71
N ILE A 10 6.61 -0.56 4.65
CA ILE A 10 5.97 -1.89 4.58
C ILE A 10 6.48 -2.78 5.70
N GLU A 11 7.79 -2.83 5.89
CA GLU A 11 8.42 -3.66 6.91
C GLU A 11 7.99 -3.24 8.33
N GLU A 12 7.99 -1.94 8.63
CA GLU A 12 7.51 -1.44 9.92
C GLU A 12 6.00 -1.69 10.12
N SER A 13 5.21 -1.69 9.05
CA SER A 13 3.80 -2.08 9.11
C SER A 13 3.65 -3.56 9.48
N ARG A 14 4.47 -4.45 8.91
CA ARG A 14 4.47 -5.88 9.22
C ARG A 14 4.94 -6.18 10.64
N LYS A 15 5.82 -5.35 11.19
CA LYS A 15 6.25 -5.40 12.60
C LYS A 15 5.20 -4.90 13.60
N GLY A 16 4.04 -4.41 13.13
CA GLY A 16 3.00 -3.85 14.00
C GLY A 16 3.26 -2.42 14.46
N ASN A 17 4.25 -1.72 13.89
CA ASN A 17 4.55 -0.32 14.23
C ASN A 17 3.64 0.68 13.49
N ARG A 18 2.49 0.20 13.03
CA ARG A 18 1.42 0.98 12.41
C ARG A 18 0.11 0.66 13.15
N VAL A 19 -0.35 1.63 13.94
CA VAL A 19 -1.55 1.53 14.78
C VAL A 19 -2.58 2.51 14.25
N ASP A 20 -3.82 2.04 14.04
CA ASP A 20 -4.94 2.85 13.50
C ASP A 20 -4.57 3.67 12.25
N GLY A 21 -3.86 3.03 11.31
CA GLY A 21 -3.43 3.66 10.05
C GLY A 21 -2.27 4.66 10.18
N THR A 22 -1.69 4.82 11.37
CA THR A 22 -0.62 5.77 11.67
C THR A 22 0.66 5.06 12.12
N PHE A 23 1.79 5.46 11.55
CA PHE A 23 3.10 4.93 11.94
C PHE A 23 3.57 5.53 13.27
N THR A 24 4.06 4.67 14.17
CA THR A 24 4.55 5.06 15.50
C THR A 24 5.86 5.85 15.41
N THR A 25 6.22 6.54 16.50
CA THR A 25 7.52 7.22 16.64
C THR A 25 8.68 6.27 16.39
N MET A 26 8.58 5.03 16.90
CA MET A 26 9.57 3.97 16.73
C MET A 26 9.74 3.56 15.26
N ALA A 27 8.63 3.44 14.49
CA ALA A 27 8.73 3.20 13.04
C ALA A 27 9.57 4.27 12.35
N TYR A 28 9.27 5.55 12.62
CA TYR A 28 10.02 6.64 12.01
C TYR A 28 11.49 6.65 12.43
N ASP A 29 11.82 6.31 13.67
CA ASP A 29 13.21 6.30 14.14
C ASP A 29 14.00 5.15 13.50
N ASN A 30 13.39 3.96 13.37
CA ASN A 30 13.98 2.83 12.65
C ASN A 30 14.25 3.17 11.18
N ILE A 31 13.25 3.74 10.51
CA ILE A 31 13.34 4.14 9.10
C ILE A 31 14.39 5.25 8.92
N LEU A 32 14.42 6.22 9.83
CA LEU A 32 15.39 7.32 9.79
C LEU A 32 16.82 6.80 9.95
N SER A 33 17.05 5.87 10.88
CA SER A 33 18.34 5.20 11.07
C SER A 33 18.80 4.50 9.79
N LEU A 34 17.91 3.70 9.17
CA LEU A 34 18.18 3.00 7.91
C LEU A 34 18.50 3.97 6.76
N LEU A 35 17.71 5.03 6.59
CA LEU A 35 17.93 5.97 5.49
C LEU A 35 19.21 6.79 5.69
N ARG A 36 19.56 7.09 6.94
CA ARG A 36 20.83 7.78 7.26
C ARG A 36 22.04 6.89 7.00
N SER A 37 21.95 5.59 7.27
CA SER A 37 23.06 4.67 6.97
C SER A 37 23.31 4.51 5.46
N ILE A 38 22.27 4.67 4.63
CA ILE A 38 22.38 4.50 3.16
C ILE A 38 22.70 5.84 2.46
N TYR A 39 22.04 6.93 2.86
CA TYR A 39 22.05 8.21 2.15
C TYR A 39 22.73 9.35 2.92
N GLY A 40 23.11 9.14 4.19
CA GLY A 40 23.81 10.10 5.03
C GLY A 40 22.93 10.84 6.04
N ASN A 41 23.59 11.50 7.00
CA ASN A 41 22.96 12.04 8.22
C ASN A 41 22.14 13.34 8.04
N HIS A 42 21.98 13.83 6.81
CA HIS A 42 21.24 15.07 6.54
C HIS A 42 19.71 14.90 6.58
N ILE A 43 19.22 13.66 6.51
CA ILE A 43 17.78 13.35 6.54
C ILE A 43 17.24 13.57 7.95
N ARG A 44 16.13 14.30 8.09
CA ARG A 44 15.42 14.50 9.35
C ARG A 44 14.05 13.82 9.32
N LYS A 45 13.45 13.63 10.50
CA LYS A 45 12.15 12.98 10.66
C LYS A 45 11.05 13.76 9.93
N GLU A 46 11.15 15.08 9.90
CA GLU A 46 10.25 16.00 9.20
C GLU A 46 10.28 15.75 7.68
N ASN A 47 11.46 15.47 7.11
CA ASN A 47 11.58 15.12 5.69
C ASN A 47 10.78 13.85 5.38
N LEU A 48 10.82 12.84 6.27
CA LEU A 48 10.08 11.59 6.09
C LEU A 48 8.57 11.80 6.18
N LYS A 49 8.10 12.54 7.19
CA LYS A 49 6.67 12.88 7.35
C LYS A 49 6.16 13.65 6.13
N ASN A 50 6.90 14.66 5.67
CA ASN A 50 6.55 15.45 4.49
C ASN A 50 6.54 14.59 3.23
N ARG A 51 7.54 13.72 3.04
CA ARG A 51 7.60 12.83 1.89
C ARG A 51 6.45 11.83 1.88
N LEU A 52 6.12 11.25 3.03
CA LEU A 52 4.99 10.34 3.18
C LEU A 52 3.67 11.03 2.85
N LYS A 53 3.48 12.27 3.30
CA LYS A 53 2.31 13.08 2.95
C LYS A 53 2.20 13.25 1.43
N THR A 54 3.28 13.61 0.75
CA THR A 54 3.29 13.73 -0.72
C THR A 54 2.97 12.40 -1.41
N LEU A 55 3.52 11.29 -0.94
CA LEU A 55 3.25 9.95 -1.50
C LEU A 55 1.79 9.56 -1.33
N LYS A 56 1.21 9.78 -0.15
CA LYS A 56 -0.22 9.54 0.14
C LYS A 56 -1.13 10.42 -0.72
N ASP A 57 -0.79 11.70 -0.90
CA ASP A 57 -1.56 12.61 -1.75
C ASP A 57 -1.58 12.12 -3.21
N HIS A 58 -0.43 11.72 -3.77
CA HIS A 58 -0.36 11.18 -5.14
C HIS A 58 -1.09 9.85 -5.28
N PHE A 59 -0.92 8.94 -4.31
CA PHE A 59 -1.63 7.67 -4.27
C PHE A 59 -3.15 7.89 -4.23
N GLY A 60 -3.63 8.80 -3.38
CA GLY A 60 -5.05 9.11 -3.25
C GLY A 60 -5.66 9.59 -4.56
N VAL A 61 -4.97 10.48 -5.28
CA VAL A 61 -5.43 10.94 -6.61
C VAL A 61 -5.58 9.77 -7.59
N CYS A 62 -4.66 8.81 -7.57
CA CYS A 62 -4.74 7.65 -8.47
C CYS A 62 -5.84 6.69 -8.02
N TYR A 63 -5.91 6.41 -6.73
CA TYR A 63 -6.93 5.54 -6.13
C TYR A 63 -8.33 6.05 -6.44
N ASP A 64 -8.62 7.32 -6.18
CA ASP A 64 -9.96 7.88 -6.38
C ASP A 64 -10.39 7.94 -7.85
N ASN A 65 -9.43 7.96 -8.78
CA ASN A 65 -9.71 8.00 -10.21
C ASN A 65 -9.92 6.62 -10.84
N PHE A 66 -9.33 5.56 -10.29
CA PHE A 66 -9.30 4.25 -10.95
C PHE A 66 -9.80 3.10 -10.08
N HIS A 67 -9.66 3.18 -8.75
CA HIS A 67 -10.06 2.10 -7.87
C HIS A 67 -11.59 1.97 -7.83
N GLY A 68 -12.08 0.75 -8.02
CA GLY A 68 -13.52 0.45 -8.05
C GLY A 68 -14.23 0.85 -9.35
N LEU A 69 -13.54 1.37 -10.36
CA LEU A 69 -14.11 1.54 -11.70
C LEU A 69 -14.07 0.22 -12.47
N SER A 70 -15.22 -0.20 -12.98
CA SER A 70 -15.32 -1.36 -13.87
C SER A 70 -14.52 -1.11 -15.15
N GLY A 71 -13.80 -2.13 -15.62
CA GLY A 71 -12.99 -2.06 -16.84
C GLY A 71 -11.57 -1.50 -16.66
N PHE A 72 -11.21 -1.00 -15.48
CA PHE A 72 -9.83 -0.60 -15.18
C PHE A 72 -9.11 -1.67 -14.36
N SER A 73 -7.88 -1.98 -14.77
CA SER A 73 -6.99 -2.90 -14.07
C SER A 73 -5.61 -2.27 -13.88
N TRP A 74 -4.95 -2.57 -12.76
CA TRP A 74 -3.59 -2.11 -12.52
C TRP A 74 -2.59 -3.12 -13.09
N ASN A 75 -1.68 -2.67 -13.96
CA ASN A 75 -0.60 -3.50 -14.48
C ASN A 75 0.71 -3.24 -13.71
N PRO A 76 1.21 -4.22 -12.92
CA PRO A 76 2.40 -4.06 -12.09
C PRO A 76 3.71 -4.06 -12.88
N ILE A 77 3.72 -4.47 -14.16
CA ILE A 77 4.91 -4.48 -15.04
C ILE A 77 5.08 -3.09 -15.67
N THR A 78 4.04 -2.61 -16.34
CA THR A 78 4.06 -1.29 -16.99
C THR A 78 3.92 -0.14 -15.98
N LYS A 79 3.50 -0.46 -14.74
CA LYS A 79 3.19 0.49 -13.67
C LYS A 79 2.12 1.50 -14.10
N MET A 80 1.10 1.04 -14.82
CA MET A 80 0.03 1.87 -15.36
C MET A 80 -1.33 1.20 -15.16
N PHE A 81 -2.40 1.98 -15.28
CA PHE A 81 -3.75 1.44 -15.41
C PHE A 81 -4.03 1.07 -16.86
N GLU A 82 -4.62 -0.10 -17.06
CA GLU A 82 -4.98 -0.66 -18.35
C GLU A 82 -6.50 -0.89 -18.39
N ALA A 83 -7.09 -0.46 -19.50
CA ALA A 83 -8.51 -0.57 -19.80
C ALA A 83 -8.69 -0.55 -21.32
N GLU A 84 -9.86 -0.96 -21.80
CA GLU A 84 -10.22 -0.87 -23.21
C GLU A 84 -10.29 0.60 -23.66
N ALA A 85 -10.07 0.84 -24.97
CA ALA A 85 -10.07 2.20 -25.51
C ALA A 85 -11.40 2.92 -25.25
N GLU A 86 -12.52 2.21 -25.38
CA GLU A 86 -13.88 2.72 -25.13
C GLU A 86 -14.04 3.17 -23.67
N VAL A 87 -13.58 2.36 -22.71
CA VAL A 87 -13.62 2.66 -21.28
C VAL A 87 -12.77 3.89 -20.94
N TRP A 88 -11.61 4.04 -21.57
CA TRP A 88 -10.79 5.25 -21.44
C TRP A 88 -11.48 6.49 -22.01
N GLU A 89 -12.12 6.39 -23.19
CA GLU A 89 -12.83 7.51 -23.82
C GLU A 89 -14.00 8.00 -22.96
N GLU A 90 -14.78 7.10 -22.38
CA GLU A 90 -15.87 7.43 -21.46
C GLU A 90 -15.35 8.15 -20.21
N LEU A 91 -14.29 7.64 -19.58
CA LEU A 91 -13.71 8.25 -18.39
C LEU A 91 -13.12 9.63 -18.72
N ILE A 92 -12.43 9.79 -19.85
CA ILE A 92 -11.84 11.07 -20.28
C ILE A 92 -12.93 12.09 -20.61
N LYS A 93 -14.06 11.65 -21.20
CA LYS A 93 -15.21 12.52 -21.45
C LYS A 93 -15.81 13.06 -20.15
N ALA A 94 -15.85 12.25 -19.10
CA ALA A 94 -16.30 12.67 -17.77
C ALA A 94 -15.24 13.49 -17.00
N LYS A 95 -13.96 13.14 -17.14
CA LYS A 95 -12.81 13.68 -16.39
C LYS A 95 -11.58 13.86 -17.31
N PRO A 96 -11.48 14.97 -18.06
CA PRO A 96 -10.40 15.19 -19.01
C PRO A 96 -8.99 15.14 -18.38
N GLU A 97 -8.86 15.46 -17.10
CA GLU A 97 -7.63 15.45 -16.32
C GLU A 97 -7.00 14.06 -16.18
N VAL A 98 -7.78 12.98 -16.36
CA VAL A 98 -7.26 11.62 -16.24
C VAL A 98 -6.48 11.15 -17.47
N LYS A 99 -6.64 11.84 -18.60
CA LYS A 99 -5.97 11.51 -19.88
C LYS A 99 -4.45 11.39 -19.75
N LYS A 100 -3.84 12.19 -18.87
CA LYS A 100 -2.39 12.14 -18.60
C LYS A 100 -1.94 10.76 -18.09
N TRP A 101 -2.80 10.04 -17.37
CA TRP A 101 -2.46 8.76 -16.74
C TRP A 101 -2.38 7.59 -17.72
N MET A 102 -2.96 7.73 -18.93
CA MET A 102 -2.83 6.69 -19.99
C MET A 102 -1.38 6.42 -20.41
N ARG A 103 -0.50 7.42 -20.24
CA ARG A 103 0.90 7.36 -20.68
C ARG A 103 1.89 7.62 -19.56
N THR A 104 1.42 7.73 -18.32
CA THR A 104 2.25 8.10 -17.18
C THR A 104 2.37 6.92 -16.22
N PRO A 105 3.56 6.30 -16.12
CA PRO A 105 3.84 5.28 -15.11
C PRO A 105 3.71 5.84 -13.68
N ILE A 106 2.94 5.18 -12.83
CA ILE A 106 2.74 5.52 -11.43
C ILE A 106 3.67 4.64 -10.59
N LYS A 107 4.81 5.19 -10.21
CA LYS A 107 5.80 4.46 -9.39
C LYS A 107 5.23 4.16 -8.00
N HIS A 108 5.51 2.96 -7.50
CA HIS A 108 5.18 2.51 -6.14
C HIS A 108 3.69 2.44 -5.79
N TYR A 109 2.78 2.51 -6.77
CA TYR A 109 1.34 2.43 -6.52
C TYR A 109 0.94 1.11 -5.86
N ASP A 110 1.49 -0.01 -6.33
CA ASP A 110 1.36 -1.35 -5.76
C ASP A 110 1.74 -1.39 -4.28
N LYS A 111 2.90 -0.84 -3.94
CA LYS A 111 3.41 -0.80 -2.57
C LYS A 111 2.61 0.11 -1.66
N LEU A 112 2.15 1.25 -2.18
CA LEU A 112 1.30 2.18 -1.42
C LEU A 112 -0.12 1.63 -1.26
N PHE A 113 -0.62 0.85 -2.22
CA PHE A 113 -1.89 0.15 -2.12
C PHE A 113 -1.85 -0.91 -1.02
N GLU A 114 -0.75 -1.67 -0.88
CA GLU A 114 -0.57 -2.63 0.22
C GLU A 114 -0.70 -1.97 1.60
N ILE A 115 -0.16 -0.76 1.77
CA ILE A 115 -0.19 -0.06 3.06
C ILE A 115 -1.51 0.69 3.29
N TYR A 116 -2.07 1.33 2.25
CA TYR A 116 -3.14 2.33 2.41
C TYR A 116 -4.43 2.01 1.67
N GLY A 117 -4.49 0.94 0.87
CA GLY A 117 -5.66 0.58 0.09
C GLY A 117 -6.88 0.28 0.95
N THR A 118 -6.70 -0.47 2.04
CA THR A 118 -7.78 -0.88 2.97
C THR A 118 -8.31 0.27 3.82
N ASP A 119 -7.44 1.22 4.19
CA ASP A 119 -7.75 2.27 5.16
C ASP A 119 -8.42 3.48 4.52
N ARG A 120 -8.39 3.56 3.19
CA ARG A 120 -9.02 4.63 2.43
C ARG A 120 -10.51 4.33 2.31
N ALA A 121 -11.28 4.78 3.32
CA ALA A 121 -12.73 4.72 3.30
C ALA A 121 -13.29 5.25 1.97
N THR A 122 -14.24 4.53 1.37
CA THR A 122 -15.04 4.93 0.19
C THR A 122 -16.01 6.07 0.55
N GLY A 123 -15.52 7.08 1.27
CA GLY A 123 -16.31 8.20 1.74
C GLY A 123 -16.58 9.15 0.60
N LYS A 124 -17.63 8.90 -0.17
CA LYS A 124 -18.17 9.84 -1.17
C LYS A 124 -18.43 11.24 -0.61
N HIS A 125 -18.36 11.47 0.72
CA HIS A 125 -18.65 12.75 1.39
C HIS A 125 -17.58 13.21 2.41
N ALA A 126 -16.35 12.66 2.39
CA ALA A 126 -15.29 13.17 3.28
C ALA A 126 -14.61 14.41 2.66
N GLU A 127 -15.22 15.58 2.82
CA GLU A 127 -14.63 16.86 2.40
C GLU A 127 -13.37 17.11 3.25
N SER A 128 -12.18 16.99 2.63
CA SER A 128 -10.91 17.22 3.31
C SER A 128 -10.76 18.69 3.71
N ALA A 129 -10.02 19.00 4.78
CA ALA A 129 -9.68 20.38 5.14
C ALA A 129 -9.07 21.16 3.95
N LYS A 130 -8.31 20.51 3.07
CA LYS A 130 -7.80 21.11 1.81
C LYS A 130 -8.88 21.42 0.79
N GLU A 131 -9.97 20.66 0.79
CA GLU A 131 -11.11 20.85 -0.12
C GLU A 131 -12.00 22.00 0.35
N LYS A 132 -12.16 22.15 1.67
CA LYS A 132 -12.72 23.38 2.29
C LYS A 132 -11.88 24.61 1.95
N VAL A 133 -10.54 24.53 2.01
CA VAL A 133 -9.64 25.64 1.64
C VAL A 133 -9.77 26.01 0.16
N LYS A 134 -9.77 25.02 -0.75
CA LYS A 134 -9.99 25.29 -2.19
C LYS A 134 -11.36 25.87 -2.49
N ARG A 135 -12.41 25.43 -1.77
CA ARG A 135 -13.75 26.00 -1.87
C ARG A 135 -13.78 27.45 -1.38
N TRP A 136 -13.06 27.75 -0.29
CA TRP A 136 -12.91 29.10 0.27
C TRP A 136 -12.10 30.02 -0.66
N GLU A 137 -11.04 29.53 -1.29
CA GLU A 137 -10.26 30.23 -2.30
C GLU A 137 -11.12 30.56 -3.53
N LYS A 138 -11.95 29.61 -3.98
CA LYS A 138 -12.86 29.79 -5.12
C LYS A 138 -14.01 30.76 -4.81
N SER A 139 -14.40 30.90 -3.54
CA SER A 139 -15.36 31.93 -3.10
C SER A 139 -14.73 33.32 -2.87
N LYS A 140 -13.39 33.43 -2.89
CA LYS A 140 -12.67 34.69 -2.64
C LYS A 140 -12.53 35.59 -3.86
N GLU A 141 -12.88 35.10 -5.07
CA GLU A 141 -12.78 35.88 -6.33
C GLU A 141 -13.90 36.90 -6.57
N LYS A 142 -14.79 37.15 -5.59
CA LYS A 142 -15.77 38.24 -5.67
C LYS A 142 -15.94 39.01 -4.35
N ILE A 143 -14.84 39.51 -3.77
CA ILE A 143 -14.87 40.74 -2.97
C ILE A 143 -13.70 41.60 -3.43
N ASN A 144 -14.00 42.66 -4.16
CA ASN A 144 -13.06 43.73 -4.47
C ASN A 144 -13.15 44.75 -3.33
N LEU A 145 -12.05 44.97 -2.61
CA LEU A 145 -11.90 46.09 -1.69
C LEU A 145 -10.47 46.62 -1.81
N ASN A 146 -10.33 47.58 -2.71
CA ASN A 146 -9.30 48.61 -2.66
C ASN A 146 -9.51 49.43 -1.38
N ASP A 147 -8.82 49.07 -0.29
CA ASP A 147 -8.51 50.00 0.80
C ASP A 147 -7.32 49.53 1.66
N ASP A 148 -6.66 50.52 2.24
CA ASP A 148 -5.28 50.60 2.70
C ASP A 148 -4.90 49.87 4.01
N GLU A 149 -3.61 49.53 4.07
CA GLU A 149 -2.66 49.50 5.20
C GLU A 149 -2.88 48.71 6.51
N SER A 150 -1.81 47.93 6.81
CA SER A 150 -1.28 47.53 8.12
C SER A 150 -2.07 46.59 9.05
N PHE A 151 -1.50 45.40 9.31
CA PHE A 151 -1.03 45.07 10.66
C PHE A 151 -0.08 43.86 10.60
N LEU A 152 1.20 44.12 10.86
CA LEU A 152 2.13 43.11 11.32
C LEU A 152 1.77 42.71 12.76
N ASN A 153 2.05 41.44 13.07
CA ASN A 153 2.24 40.88 14.41
C ASN A 153 1.00 40.29 15.11
N MET A 154 0.91 38.97 15.08
CA MET A 154 0.60 38.19 16.28
C MET A 154 1.39 36.88 16.21
N GLU A 155 2.45 36.82 17.03
CA GLU A 155 3.02 35.57 17.49
C GLU A 155 1.90 34.76 18.18
N GLU A 156 1.67 33.54 17.73
CA GLU A 156 0.93 32.56 18.51
C GLU A 156 1.83 31.35 18.74
N GLU A 157 2.46 31.42 19.90
CA GLU A 157 3.02 30.31 20.66
C GLU A 157 1.94 29.25 20.87
N TRP A 158 2.06 28.10 20.22
CA TRP A 158 1.28 26.92 20.55
C TRP A 158 2.19 25.89 21.21
N ASN A 159 2.04 25.80 22.54
CA ASN A 159 2.56 24.72 23.37
C ASN A 159 1.90 23.39 22.93
N GLU A 160 2.70 22.43 22.47
CA GLU A 160 2.26 21.03 22.34
C GLU A 160 2.55 20.29 23.65
N ASP A 161 1.53 20.13 24.49
CA ASP A 161 1.54 19.06 25.50
C ASP A 161 1.32 17.71 24.81
N PRO A 162 2.08 16.65 25.17
CA PRO A 162 2.01 15.36 24.51
C PRO A 162 0.73 14.61 24.90
N ILE A 163 -0.11 14.32 23.90
CA ILE A 163 -1.21 13.36 24.03
C ILE A 163 -0.61 11.95 24.16
N THR A 164 -0.54 11.43 25.38
CA THR A 164 -0.30 10.01 25.67
C THR A 164 -1.53 9.19 25.28
N PRO A 165 -1.38 8.10 24.50
CA PRO A 165 -2.46 7.15 24.29
C PRO A 165 -2.57 6.25 25.53
N HIS A 166 -3.72 6.29 26.22
CA HIS A 166 -4.02 5.30 27.25
C HIS A 166 -4.23 3.93 26.59
N ALA A 167 -3.26 3.05 26.78
CA ALA A 167 -3.43 1.61 26.59
C ALA A 167 -4.32 1.08 27.73
N THR A 168 -5.50 0.57 27.40
CA THR A 168 -6.31 -0.26 28.30
C THR A 168 -5.66 -1.64 28.41
N SER A 169 -4.67 -1.75 29.29
CA SER A 169 -4.21 -3.03 29.81
C SER A 169 -5.03 -3.34 31.07
N PHE A 170 -5.92 -4.33 30.96
CA PHE A 170 -6.59 -4.94 32.12
C PHE A 170 -5.58 -5.86 32.81
N THR A 171 -5.07 -5.44 33.97
CA THR A 171 -4.45 -6.35 34.94
C THR A 171 -5.30 -6.35 36.21
N MET A 172 -5.85 -7.54 36.48
CA MET A 172 -6.63 -7.88 37.67
C MET A 172 -5.69 -7.92 38.88
N GLY A 173 -5.96 -7.14 39.92
CA GLY A 173 -5.13 -7.13 41.12
C GLY A 173 -5.71 -6.29 42.26
N HIS A 174 -6.18 -7.01 43.28
CA HIS A 174 -6.43 -6.64 44.68
C HIS A 174 -7.77 -6.01 45.10
N SER A 175 -8.52 -6.85 45.85
CA SER A 175 -9.55 -6.50 46.84
C SER A 175 -8.99 -5.66 47.98
N PRO A 176 -9.82 -4.87 48.68
CA PRO A 176 -9.61 -4.55 50.08
C PRO A 176 -10.53 -5.41 50.97
N GLU A 177 -9.89 -6.10 51.91
CA GLU A 177 -10.51 -6.77 53.05
C GLU A 177 -11.15 -5.76 54.02
N ILE A 178 -12.23 -6.23 54.63
CA ILE A 178 -12.93 -5.63 55.75
C ILE A 178 -12.07 -5.79 57.01
N GLY A 179 -11.68 -4.67 57.63
CA GLY A 179 -10.98 -4.65 58.92
C GLY A 179 -11.62 -3.65 59.88
N LEU A 180 -12.37 -4.18 60.85
CA LEU A 180 -12.87 -3.47 62.03
C LEU A 180 -11.71 -2.90 62.85
N SER A 181 -11.80 -1.64 63.28
CA SER A 181 -11.13 -1.20 64.52
C SER A 181 -11.81 0.04 65.12
N ASN A 182 -12.27 -0.15 66.36
CA ASN A 182 -12.76 0.89 67.25
C ASN A 182 -11.59 1.75 67.73
N GLN A 183 -11.77 3.07 67.79
CA GLN A 183 -11.11 3.90 68.81
C GLN A 183 -11.85 5.22 69.03
N SER A 184 -12.17 5.45 70.29
CA SER A 184 -12.88 6.60 70.85
C SER A 184 -12.03 7.86 70.87
N THR A 185 -12.62 9.00 70.49
CA THR A 185 -12.26 10.32 71.03
C THR A 185 -13.53 11.14 71.25
N GLY A 186 -13.59 11.77 72.42
CA GLY A 186 -14.79 12.43 72.93
C GLY A 186 -15.03 13.85 72.39
N SER A 187 -16.31 14.22 72.47
CA SER A 187 -16.90 15.55 72.70
C SER A 187 -16.42 16.76 71.87
N GLN A 188 -17.34 17.36 71.12
CA GLN A 188 -18.01 18.62 71.51
C GLN A 188 -19.32 18.82 70.71
N GLY A 189 -20.27 19.52 71.33
CA GLY A 189 -21.66 19.71 70.84
C GLY A 189 -21.75 20.43 69.50
N THR A 190 -22.90 20.37 68.81
CA THR A 190 -24.03 21.24 69.13
C THR A 190 -25.39 20.59 68.85
N SER A 191 -26.38 21.02 69.62
CA SER A 191 -27.80 20.67 69.55
C SER A 191 -28.45 21.22 68.28
N SER A 192 -29.31 20.41 67.62
CA SER A 192 -30.68 20.87 67.33
C SER A 192 -31.66 19.73 67.05
N ARG A 193 -32.73 19.75 67.85
CA ARG A 193 -34.14 19.45 67.52
C ARG A 193 -34.51 18.06 66.99
N GLY A 194 -35.13 17.27 67.87
CA GLY A 194 -35.67 15.96 67.57
C GLY A 194 -36.95 15.96 66.74
N THR A 195 -37.16 14.83 66.05
CA THR A 195 -38.48 14.31 65.69
C THR A 195 -38.42 12.80 65.94
N LYS A 196 -39.24 12.31 66.88
CA LYS A 196 -39.27 10.91 67.28
C LYS A 196 -40.14 10.12 66.28
N HIS A 197 -39.52 9.38 65.36
CA HIS A 197 -40.16 8.20 64.79
C HIS A 197 -39.56 6.96 65.45
N LYS A 198 -40.40 6.18 66.11
CA LYS A 198 -40.04 4.85 66.63
C LYS A 198 -40.21 3.86 65.49
N THR A 199 -39.19 3.76 64.63
CA THR A 199 -39.13 2.74 63.58
C THR A 199 -38.89 1.37 64.22
N THR A 200 -39.68 0.37 63.86
CA THR A 200 -39.60 -0.97 64.46
C THR A 200 -38.42 -1.73 63.83
N MET A 201 -37.72 -2.61 64.57
CA MET A 201 -36.61 -3.40 64.02
C MET A 201 -37.01 -4.23 62.78
N SER A 202 -38.30 -4.57 62.66
CA SER A 202 -38.90 -5.20 61.48
C SER A 202 -38.80 -4.32 60.23
N ASP A 203 -39.19 -3.04 60.35
CA ASP A 203 -39.17 -2.09 59.22
C ASP A 203 -37.75 -1.82 58.71
N LYS A 204 -36.75 -1.90 59.62
CA LYS A 204 -35.34 -1.78 59.26
C LYS A 204 -34.85 -3.02 58.49
N LEU A 205 -35.27 -4.22 58.90
CA LEU A 205 -34.96 -5.46 58.17
C LEU A 205 -35.63 -5.50 56.80
N GLU A 206 -36.86 -5.00 56.69
CA GLU A 206 -37.59 -4.95 55.43
C GLU A 206 -36.96 -3.94 54.44
N SER A 207 -36.54 -2.78 54.94
CA SER A 207 -35.73 -1.81 54.17
C SER A 207 -34.41 -2.40 53.67
N GLU A 208 -33.67 -3.13 54.51
CA GLU A 208 -32.43 -3.82 54.12
C GLU A 208 -32.69 -4.90 53.06
N MET A 209 -33.74 -5.69 53.22
CA MET A 209 -34.14 -6.73 52.25
C MET A 209 -34.57 -6.13 50.91
N GLU A 210 -35.27 -5.00 50.91
CA GLU A 210 -35.64 -4.27 49.70
C GLU A 210 -34.41 -3.69 48.99
N THR A 211 -33.45 -3.17 49.76
CA THR A 211 -32.17 -2.66 49.24
C THR A 211 -31.35 -3.79 48.61
N MET A 212 -31.33 -4.96 49.24
CA MET A 212 -30.67 -6.17 48.72
C MET A 212 -31.34 -6.69 47.44
N SER A 213 -32.67 -6.70 47.39
CA SER A 213 -33.42 -7.09 46.18
C SER A 213 -33.13 -6.16 45.00
N LYS A 214 -33.02 -4.85 45.24
CA LYS A 214 -32.62 -3.87 44.23
C LYS A 214 -31.19 -4.12 43.75
N GLY A 215 -30.26 -4.46 44.65
CA GLY A 215 -28.89 -4.84 44.31
C GLY A 215 -28.81 -6.08 43.43
N ILE A 216 -29.57 -7.14 43.75
CA ILE A 216 -29.63 -8.38 42.96
C ILE A 216 -30.23 -8.12 41.57
N GLN A 217 -31.27 -7.29 41.48
CA GLN A 217 -31.87 -6.91 40.20
C GLN A 217 -30.87 -6.15 39.33
N ALA A 218 -30.16 -5.16 39.88
CA ALA A 218 -29.13 -4.42 39.17
C ALA A 218 -28.00 -5.33 38.66
N LEU A 219 -27.56 -6.29 39.48
CA LEU A 219 -26.58 -7.32 39.08
C LEU A 219 -27.09 -8.20 37.93
N THR A 220 -28.37 -8.59 37.99
CA THR A 220 -29.01 -9.41 36.95
C THR A 220 -29.09 -8.66 35.62
N ASP A 221 -29.45 -7.39 35.65
CA ASP A 221 -29.54 -6.55 34.46
C ASP A 221 -28.15 -6.29 33.86
N MET A 222 -27.13 -6.03 34.71
CA MET A 222 -25.74 -5.94 34.27
C MET A 222 -25.24 -7.24 33.61
N MET A 223 -25.61 -8.41 34.11
CA MET A 223 -25.24 -9.68 33.49
C MET A 223 -25.91 -9.89 32.13
N LYS A 224 -27.16 -9.47 31.96
CA LYS A 224 -27.86 -9.54 30.66
C LYS A 224 -27.20 -8.61 29.65
N ASP A 225 -26.83 -7.40 30.05
CA ASP A 225 -26.12 -6.45 29.20
C ASP A 225 -24.75 -6.97 28.79
N GLY A 226 -24.03 -7.60 29.72
CA GLY A 226 -22.75 -8.28 29.45
C GLY A 226 -22.91 -9.40 28.40
N ASN A 227 -23.93 -10.24 28.52
CA ASN A 227 -24.20 -11.30 27.53
C ASN A 227 -24.53 -10.72 26.14
N HIS A 228 -25.34 -9.65 26.08
CA HIS A 228 -25.60 -8.96 24.80
C HIS A 228 -24.33 -8.38 24.18
N PHE A 229 -23.40 -7.87 25.00
CA PHE A 229 -22.11 -7.40 24.53
C PHE A 229 -21.25 -8.55 23.96
N TYR A 230 -21.18 -9.69 24.66
CA TYR A 230 -20.48 -10.87 24.17
C TYR A 230 -21.07 -11.39 22.86
N GLU A 231 -22.39 -11.46 22.76
CA GLU A 231 -23.06 -11.92 21.54
C GLU A 231 -22.83 -10.98 20.35
N ARG A 232 -22.83 -9.65 20.58
CA ARG A 232 -22.52 -8.67 19.54
C ARG A 232 -21.07 -8.75 19.07
N SER A 233 -20.13 -8.95 19.99
CA SER A 233 -18.71 -9.09 19.67
C SER A 233 -18.40 -10.38 18.90
N ILE A 234 -19.06 -11.49 19.23
CA ILE A 234 -18.99 -12.74 18.44
C ILE A 234 -19.48 -12.52 17.01
N ASN A 235 -20.66 -11.91 16.84
CA ASN A 235 -21.21 -11.61 15.51
C ASN A 235 -20.30 -10.71 14.66
N ILE A 236 -19.61 -9.76 15.29
CA ILE A 236 -18.63 -8.90 14.60
C ILE A 236 -17.42 -9.72 14.18
N ALA A 237 -16.89 -10.58 15.05
CA ALA A 237 -15.77 -11.45 14.75
C ALA A 237 -16.10 -12.41 13.59
N GLU A 238 -17.29 -13.01 13.59
CA GLU A 238 -17.75 -13.89 12.50
C GLU A 238 -17.84 -13.15 11.15
N LYS A 239 -18.37 -11.93 11.14
CA LYS A 239 -18.38 -11.11 9.91
C LYS A 239 -16.98 -10.77 9.40
N GLN A 240 -16.04 -10.52 10.31
CA GLN A 240 -14.65 -10.27 9.94
C GLN A 240 -13.99 -11.51 9.33
N VAL A 241 -14.29 -12.70 9.87
CA VAL A 241 -13.79 -13.97 9.32
C VAL A 241 -14.33 -14.19 7.90
N LEU A 242 -15.63 -14.04 7.68
CA LEU A 242 -16.23 -14.17 6.34
C LEU A 242 -15.62 -13.19 5.33
N THR A 243 -15.42 -11.94 5.75
CA THR A 243 -14.78 -10.92 4.90
C THR A 243 -13.33 -11.30 4.57
N ALA A 244 -12.58 -11.85 5.53
CA ALA A 244 -11.21 -12.32 5.30
C ALA A 244 -11.17 -13.51 4.33
N GLU A 245 -12.13 -14.43 4.43
CA GLU A 245 -12.26 -15.57 3.51
C GLU A 245 -12.52 -15.12 2.07
N GLU A 246 -13.40 -14.13 1.87
CA GLU A 246 -13.63 -13.52 0.55
C GLU A 246 -12.34 -12.90 -0.02
N GLN A 247 -11.57 -12.17 0.80
CA GLN A 247 -10.29 -11.60 0.37
C GLN A 247 -9.28 -12.68 -0.02
N VAL A 248 -9.22 -13.80 0.72
CA VAL A 248 -8.36 -14.94 0.37
C VAL A 248 -8.77 -15.56 -0.96
N GLN A 249 -10.07 -15.64 -1.24
CA GLN A 249 -10.56 -16.18 -2.51
C GLN A 249 -10.18 -15.29 -3.70
N VAL A 250 -10.34 -13.97 -3.55
CA VAL A 250 -9.89 -12.99 -4.56
C VAL A 250 -8.38 -13.09 -4.79
N ALA A 251 -7.59 -13.22 -3.72
CA ALA A 251 -6.15 -13.37 -3.83
C ALA A 251 -5.76 -14.66 -4.60
N LYS A 252 -6.48 -15.77 -4.37
CA LYS A 252 -6.26 -17.02 -5.13
C LYS A 252 -6.51 -16.82 -6.63
N GLU A 253 -7.57 -16.12 -7.01
CA GLU A 253 -7.87 -15.83 -8.42
C GLU A 253 -6.81 -14.96 -9.07
N GLN A 254 -6.34 -13.92 -8.37
CA GLN A 254 -5.24 -13.08 -8.84
C GLN A 254 -3.94 -13.87 -9.07
N VAL A 255 -3.62 -14.82 -8.18
CA VAL A 255 -2.46 -15.71 -8.35
C VAL A 255 -2.59 -16.58 -9.60
N GLN A 256 -3.79 -17.07 -9.92
CA GLN A 256 -4.02 -17.85 -11.15
C GLN A 256 -3.83 -17.01 -12.41
N ILE A 257 -4.32 -15.77 -12.40
CA ILE A 257 -4.11 -14.82 -13.51
C ILE A 257 -2.61 -14.54 -13.70
N ALA A 258 -1.88 -14.27 -12.61
CA ALA A 258 -0.45 -14.03 -12.66
C ALA A 258 0.32 -15.23 -13.24
N LYS A 259 -0.03 -16.47 -12.83
CA LYS A 259 0.54 -17.69 -13.41
C LYS A 259 0.29 -17.78 -14.93
N GLN A 260 -0.90 -17.43 -15.38
CA GLN A 260 -1.20 -17.44 -16.81
C GLN A 260 -0.39 -16.39 -17.59
N GLN A 261 -0.23 -15.19 -17.03
CA GLN A 261 0.61 -14.14 -17.63
C GLN A 261 2.07 -14.57 -17.73
N VAL A 262 2.62 -15.24 -16.71
CA VAL A 262 3.99 -15.79 -16.76
C VAL A 262 4.13 -16.81 -17.88
N ARG A 263 3.18 -17.76 -18.02
CA ARG A 263 3.21 -18.74 -19.13
C ARG A 263 3.19 -18.07 -20.51
N ILE A 264 2.43 -16.99 -20.66
CA ILE A 264 2.36 -16.23 -21.92
C ILE A 264 3.70 -15.52 -22.17
N ALA A 265 4.28 -14.90 -21.15
CA ALA A 265 5.56 -14.21 -21.25
C ALA A 265 6.71 -15.18 -21.60
N GLU A 266 6.75 -16.36 -20.99
CA GLU A 266 7.72 -17.43 -21.31
C GLU A 266 7.61 -17.87 -22.78
N ARG A 267 6.39 -18.07 -23.28
CA ARG A 267 6.16 -18.38 -24.70
C ARG A 267 6.62 -17.24 -25.60
N GLY A 268 6.33 -16.00 -25.24
CA GLY A 268 6.78 -14.81 -25.96
C GLY A 268 8.31 -14.71 -26.01
N LEU A 269 9.00 -15.07 -24.93
CA LEU A 269 10.46 -15.09 -24.87
C LEU A 269 11.05 -16.13 -25.83
N VAL A 270 10.50 -17.34 -25.87
CA VAL A 270 10.93 -18.39 -26.82
C VAL A 270 10.75 -17.94 -28.26
N ILE A 271 9.60 -17.33 -28.58
CA ILE A 271 9.34 -16.79 -29.92
C ILE A 271 10.35 -15.69 -30.26
N LEU A 272 10.63 -14.77 -29.33
CA LEU A 272 11.61 -13.71 -29.53
C LEU A 272 13.02 -14.26 -29.73
N GLU A 273 13.42 -15.29 -28.97
CA GLU A 273 14.72 -15.94 -29.11
C GLU A 273 14.87 -16.64 -30.46
N GLN A 274 13.81 -17.33 -30.92
CA GLN A 274 13.77 -17.97 -32.24
C GLN A 274 13.70 -16.97 -33.40
N SER A 275 13.12 -15.79 -33.17
CA SER A 275 12.92 -14.76 -34.20
C SER A 275 14.10 -13.78 -34.30
N ARG A 276 15.07 -13.83 -33.38
CA ARG A 276 16.27 -12.99 -33.45
C ARG A 276 17.09 -13.39 -34.69
N PRO A 277 17.40 -12.46 -35.60
CA PRO A 277 18.35 -12.72 -36.67
C PRO A 277 19.68 -13.13 -36.03
N ARG A 278 20.17 -14.34 -36.32
CA ARG A 278 21.55 -14.71 -35.94
C ARG A 278 22.50 -13.79 -36.70
N ILE A 279 23.15 -12.89 -35.96
CA ILE A 279 24.19 -12.01 -36.47
C ILE A 279 25.49 -12.79 -36.39
N TYR A 280 26.07 -13.13 -37.54
CA TYR A 280 27.37 -13.80 -37.63
C TYR A 280 28.45 -12.75 -37.82
N SER A 281 29.44 -12.75 -36.93
CA SER A 281 30.60 -11.86 -37.06
C SER A 281 31.50 -12.30 -38.21
N GLU A 282 32.34 -11.39 -38.70
CA GLU A 282 33.37 -11.72 -39.70
C GLU A 282 34.31 -12.84 -39.21
N ASN A 283 34.58 -12.88 -37.90
CA ASN A 283 35.40 -13.92 -37.30
C ASN A 283 34.69 -15.28 -37.33
N ASP A 284 33.37 -15.32 -37.14
CA ASP A 284 32.58 -16.55 -37.25
C ASP A 284 32.61 -17.10 -38.69
N VAL A 285 32.51 -16.22 -39.69
CA VAL A 285 32.66 -16.57 -41.11
C VAL A 285 34.03 -17.19 -41.36
N TRP A 286 35.09 -16.56 -40.85
CA TRP A 286 36.45 -17.02 -41.06
C TRP A 286 36.71 -18.40 -40.43
N ASN A 287 36.34 -18.58 -39.16
CA ASN A 287 36.54 -19.83 -38.44
C ASN A 287 35.75 -20.98 -39.07
N GLU A 288 34.53 -20.72 -39.54
CA GLU A 288 33.71 -21.75 -40.17
C GLU A 288 34.32 -22.22 -41.51
N LEU A 289 34.86 -21.30 -42.32
CA LEU A 289 35.55 -21.66 -43.57
C LEU A 289 36.81 -22.51 -43.31
N GLU A 290 37.49 -22.27 -42.19
CA GLU A 290 38.62 -23.08 -41.75
C GLU A 290 38.18 -24.47 -41.28
N ASN A 291 37.11 -24.55 -40.48
CA ASN A 291 36.52 -25.82 -40.01
C ASN A 291 36.03 -26.70 -41.16
N LEU A 292 35.47 -26.11 -42.21
CA LEU A 292 35.00 -26.81 -43.42
C LEU A 292 36.15 -27.26 -44.34
N GLY A 293 37.40 -26.92 -44.02
CA GLY A 293 38.56 -27.32 -44.82
C GLY A 293 38.61 -26.65 -46.19
N VAL A 294 38.06 -25.44 -46.33
CA VAL A 294 38.12 -24.69 -47.60
C VAL A 294 39.59 -24.43 -47.94
N MET A 295 39.97 -24.79 -49.18
CA MET A 295 41.34 -24.65 -49.69
C MET A 295 41.87 -23.22 -49.47
N PRO A 296 43.10 -23.03 -48.97
CA PRO A 296 43.63 -21.71 -48.64
C PRO A 296 43.53 -20.68 -49.78
N GLU A 297 43.66 -21.13 -51.02
CA GLU A 297 43.61 -20.30 -52.23
C GLU A 297 42.20 -19.77 -52.51
N LEU A 298 41.15 -20.50 -52.10
CA LEU A 298 39.75 -20.13 -52.26
C LEU A 298 39.17 -19.46 -51.01
N ARG A 299 39.77 -19.70 -49.83
CA ARG A 299 39.26 -19.25 -48.53
C ARG A 299 39.02 -17.75 -48.46
N MET A 300 39.97 -16.93 -48.92
CA MET A 300 39.81 -15.47 -48.97
C MET A 300 38.68 -15.02 -49.92
N ARG A 301 38.45 -15.76 -51.00
CA ARG A 301 37.40 -15.46 -51.97
C ARG A 301 36.03 -15.79 -51.40
N CYS A 302 35.89 -16.95 -50.74
CA CYS A 302 34.69 -17.34 -50.00
C CYS A 302 34.38 -16.36 -48.85
N TYR A 303 35.39 -15.98 -48.07
CA TYR A 303 35.25 -14.99 -47.00
C TYR A 303 34.72 -13.65 -47.51
N ARG A 304 35.34 -13.09 -48.56
CA ARG A 304 34.89 -11.82 -49.16
C ARG A 304 33.48 -11.91 -49.72
N PHE A 305 33.12 -13.03 -50.35
CA PHE A 305 31.77 -13.26 -50.87
C PHE A 305 30.73 -13.26 -49.73
N LEU A 306 30.96 -14.07 -48.69
CA LEU A 306 30.05 -14.17 -47.55
C LEU A 306 29.96 -12.84 -46.78
N CYS A 307 31.08 -12.12 -46.59
CA CYS A 307 31.04 -10.81 -45.93
C CYS A 307 30.29 -9.74 -46.74
N ARG A 308 30.31 -9.85 -48.08
CA ARG A 308 29.63 -8.92 -48.99
C ARG A 308 28.14 -9.22 -49.18
N GLU A 309 27.75 -10.50 -49.15
CA GLU A 309 26.37 -10.93 -49.43
C GLU A 309 25.71 -11.50 -48.17
N ASP A 310 24.99 -10.65 -47.44
CA ASP A 310 24.33 -11.03 -46.18
C ASP A 310 23.24 -12.10 -46.35
N ARG A 311 22.64 -12.23 -47.54
CA ARG A 311 21.71 -13.33 -47.81
C ARG A 311 22.44 -14.67 -47.87
N ALA A 312 23.52 -14.74 -48.64
CA ALA A 312 24.35 -15.94 -48.75
C ALA A 312 24.97 -16.31 -47.41
N LYS A 313 25.40 -15.33 -46.61
CA LYS A 313 25.89 -15.53 -45.23
C LYS A 313 24.84 -16.21 -44.35
N ARG A 314 23.60 -15.71 -44.35
CA ARG A 314 22.51 -16.30 -43.55
C ARG A 314 22.14 -17.70 -44.01
N GLU A 315 22.15 -17.94 -45.32
CA GLU A 315 21.84 -19.25 -45.90
C GLU A 315 22.94 -20.28 -45.62
N PHE A 316 24.21 -19.87 -45.77
CA PHE A 316 25.39 -20.66 -45.41
C PHE A 316 25.37 -21.09 -43.95
N PHE A 317 25.12 -20.18 -43.00
CA PHE A 317 25.03 -20.57 -41.58
C PHE A 317 23.69 -21.21 -41.18
N GLY A 318 22.66 -21.08 -42.02
CA GLY A 318 21.33 -21.63 -41.79
C GLY A 318 21.23 -23.13 -42.03
N VAL A 319 22.14 -23.70 -42.81
CA VAL A 319 22.17 -25.13 -43.12
C VAL A 319 23.10 -25.93 -42.17
N PRO A 320 22.84 -27.23 -41.98
CA PRO A 320 23.70 -28.13 -41.20
C PRO A 320 25.17 -28.14 -41.68
N ALA A 321 26.12 -28.30 -40.75
CA ALA A 321 27.56 -28.15 -41.02
C ALA A 321 28.09 -29.08 -42.13
N ASP A 322 27.54 -30.29 -42.23
CA ASP A 322 27.87 -31.31 -43.23
C ASP A 322 27.52 -30.90 -44.67
N VAL A 323 26.53 -30.03 -44.86
CA VAL A 323 26.12 -29.54 -46.20
C VAL A 323 26.62 -28.14 -46.52
N ARG A 324 27.16 -27.39 -45.54
CA ARG A 324 27.60 -25.99 -45.69
C ARG A 324 28.57 -25.77 -46.83
N LEU A 325 29.53 -26.68 -47.02
CA LEU A 325 30.54 -26.56 -48.07
C LEU A 325 29.89 -26.65 -49.46
N ALA A 326 29.00 -27.60 -49.68
CA ALA A 326 28.27 -27.75 -50.95
C ALA A 326 27.38 -26.52 -51.22
N THR A 327 26.65 -26.06 -50.20
CA THR A 327 25.81 -24.84 -50.28
C THR A 327 26.64 -23.61 -50.62
N LEU A 328 27.83 -23.45 -50.03
CA LEU A 328 28.73 -22.34 -50.35
C LEU A 328 29.16 -22.32 -51.81
N TYR A 329 29.50 -23.49 -52.39
CA TYR A 329 29.86 -23.58 -53.80
C TYR A 329 28.70 -23.25 -54.73
N GLU A 330 27.48 -23.73 -54.44
CA GLU A 330 26.30 -23.38 -55.24
C GLU A 330 25.97 -21.88 -55.16
N LEU A 331 25.99 -21.30 -53.96
CA LEU A 331 25.76 -19.86 -53.77
C LEU A 331 26.77 -19.00 -54.54
N MET A 332 28.05 -19.39 -54.51
CA MET A 332 29.09 -18.68 -55.25
C MET A 332 28.95 -18.86 -56.77
N LYS A 333 28.46 -20.01 -57.23
CA LYS A 333 28.25 -20.30 -58.66
C LYS A 333 27.08 -19.50 -59.21
N GLU A 334 25.96 -19.46 -58.49
CA GLU A 334 24.80 -18.64 -58.82
C GLU A 334 25.14 -17.14 -58.89
N ALA A 335 26.04 -16.69 -58.01
CA ALA A 335 26.52 -15.30 -57.98
C ALA A 335 27.65 -14.98 -58.97
N GLY A 336 28.13 -15.95 -59.77
CA GLY A 336 29.27 -15.76 -60.68
C GLY A 336 30.59 -15.46 -59.96
N ALA A 337 30.71 -15.87 -58.69
CA ALA A 337 31.84 -15.60 -57.81
C ALA A 337 32.89 -16.72 -57.78
N LEU A 338 32.69 -17.80 -58.55
CA LEU A 338 33.61 -18.94 -58.73
C LEU A 338 34.43 -18.82 -60.01
#